data_AF-A0A368A2Y7-F1
#
_entry.id   AF-A0A368A2Y7-F1
#
_cell.length_a   1.000
_cell.length_b   1.000
_cell.length_c   1.000
_cell.angle_alpha   90.00
_cell.angle_beta   90.00
_cell.angle_gamma   90.00
#
_symmetry.space_group_name_H-M   'P 1'
#
loop_
_entity.id
_entity.type
_entity.pdbx_description
1 polymer ?
#
loop_
_entity_poly.entity_id
_entity_poly.type
_entity_poly.pdbx_seq_one_letter_code
_entity_poly.pdbx_strand_id
1 'polypeptide(L)'
;MIFVDPNGDMLSKFYREGDKILNPYDQRSEGWKFFNEIRADYDFERYALSLVPIGRTPDSEEWNSYGRLLLRETARKLNTIGTPAVRELFNWTTSVQFDALRQFLAGTMAESLLQDRTRQARR
;
A
#
# COMPACT_ATOMS: atom_id res chain seq x y z
N MET A 1 8.99 8.93 21.67
CA MET A 1 7.53 9.21 21.70
C MET A 1 7.11 9.60 20.30
N ILE A 2 5.87 9.28 19.91
CA ILE A 2 5.31 9.69 18.61
C ILE A 2 4.20 10.68 18.90
N PHE A 3 4.20 11.81 18.20
CA PHE A 3 3.15 12.81 18.30
C PHE A 3 2.42 12.90 16.97
N VAL A 4 1.10 12.78 17.00
CA VAL A 4 0.24 13.21 15.90
C VAL A 4 -0.03 14.67 16.16
N ASP A 5 0.65 15.55 15.42
CA ASP A 5 0.75 16.98 15.73
C ASP A 5 0.08 17.83 14.63
N PRO A 6 -1.22 18.15 14.76
CA PRO A 6 -1.88 19.09 13.86
C PRO A 6 -1.14 20.43 13.86
N ASN A 7 -0.94 21.00 12.67
CA ASN A 7 -0.26 22.29 12.44
C ASN A 7 1.22 22.38 12.89
N GLY A 8 1.80 21.34 13.49
CA GLY A 8 3.18 21.39 13.97
C GLY A 8 3.34 22.18 15.29
N ASP A 9 2.29 22.28 16.11
CA ASP A 9 2.33 23.05 17.36
C ASP A 9 3.33 22.47 18.36
N MET A 10 3.32 21.15 18.55
CA MET A 10 4.30 20.47 19.41
C MET A 10 5.69 20.56 18.81
N LEU A 11 5.81 20.38 17.50
CA LEU A 11 7.06 20.51 16.77
C LEU A 11 7.67 21.91 17.01
N SER A 12 6.89 22.98 16.88
CA SER A 12 7.39 24.36 17.03
C SER A 12 7.92 24.67 18.44
N LYS A 13 7.39 24.00 19.47
CA LYS A 13 7.71 24.28 20.88
C LYS A 13 8.76 23.34 21.46
N PHE A 14 8.80 22.09 21.00
CA PHE A 14 9.54 21.03 21.66
C PHE A 14 10.57 20.32 20.76
N TYR A 15 10.65 20.68 19.47
CA TYR A 15 11.61 20.09 18.55
C TYR A 15 13.06 20.25 19.03
N ARG A 16 13.83 19.18 18.85
CA ARG A 16 15.27 19.13 19.09
C ARG A 16 15.97 18.57 17.87
N GLU A 17 17.25 18.93 17.73
CA GLU A 17 18.10 18.33 16.71
C GLU A 17 18.14 16.81 16.88
N GLY A 18 17.82 16.08 15.80
CA GLY A 18 17.67 14.63 15.79
C GLY A 18 16.23 14.12 15.77
N ASP A 19 15.24 14.95 16.14
CA ASP A 19 13.83 14.59 16.02
C ASP A 19 13.44 14.42 14.55
N LYS A 20 12.57 13.44 14.29
CA LYS A 20 12.15 13.06 12.94
C LYS A 20 10.77 13.63 12.62
N ILE A 21 10.64 14.15 11.40
CA ILE A 21 9.39 14.72 10.88
C ILE A 21 8.89 13.81 9.76
N LEU A 22 7.60 13.50 9.77
CA LEU A 22 6.91 12.83 8.67
C LEU A 22 5.76 13.72 8.20
N ASN A 23 6.02 14.52 7.17
CA ASN A 23 5.05 15.38 6.51
C ASN A 23 5.41 15.50 5.02
N PRO A 24 4.59 14.99 4.09
CA PRO A 24 4.93 14.95 2.67
C PRO A 24 5.17 16.33 2.02
N TYR A 25 4.78 17.43 2.68
CA TYR A 25 4.95 18.80 2.18
C TYR A 25 5.97 19.62 2.98
N ASP A 26 6.59 19.07 4.02
CA ASP A 26 7.66 19.73 4.77
C ASP A 26 9.02 19.32 4.21
N GLN A 27 9.87 20.30 3.90
CA GLN A 27 11.21 20.06 3.36
C GLN A 27 12.11 19.24 4.31
N ARG A 28 11.84 19.27 5.61
CA ARG A 28 12.59 18.55 6.65
C ARG A 28 12.11 17.11 6.83
N SER A 29 11.07 16.69 6.12
CA SER A 29 10.49 15.36 6.28
C SER A 29 11.47 14.27 5.85
N GLU A 30 11.43 13.16 6.58
CA GLU A 30 12.18 11.95 6.22
C GLU A 30 11.59 11.30 4.97
N GLY A 31 12.46 10.69 4.16
CA GLY A 31 12.07 9.93 2.98
C GLY A 31 11.46 8.60 3.38
N TRP A 32 10.13 8.54 3.43
CA TRP A 32 9.40 7.34 3.83
C TRP A 32 8.56 6.73 2.71
N LYS A 33 8.57 5.39 2.65
CA LYS A 33 7.63 4.55 1.90
C LYS A 33 7.44 3.25 2.69
N PHE A 34 6.26 2.63 2.62
CA PHE A 34 6.00 1.41 3.40
C PHE A 34 6.96 0.25 3.07
N PHE A 35 7.52 0.22 1.86
CA PHE A 35 8.57 -0.73 1.48
C PHE A 35 9.79 -0.69 2.42
N ASN A 36 10.08 0.45 3.05
CA ASN A 36 11.18 0.59 4.02
C ASN A 36 10.94 -0.23 5.28
N GLU A 37 9.70 -0.63 5.54
CA GLU A 37 9.30 -1.37 6.75
C GLU A 37 9.30 -2.88 6.56
N ILE A 38 9.47 -3.36 5.33
CA ILE A 38 9.42 -4.78 4.97
C ILE A 38 10.74 -5.45 5.33
N ARG A 39 10.70 -6.45 6.22
CA ARG A 39 11.85 -7.26 6.64
C ARG A 39 11.67 -8.74 6.33
N ALA A 40 10.43 -9.19 6.26
CA ALA A 40 10.05 -10.56 5.93
C ALA A 40 8.76 -10.60 5.08
N ASP A 41 8.47 -11.76 4.49
CA ASP A 41 7.34 -11.93 3.57
C ASP A 41 5.97 -11.62 4.21
N TYR A 42 5.81 -11.91 5.50
CA TYR A 42 4.58 -11.62 6.25
C TYR A 42 4.37 -10.12 6.51
N ASP A 43 5.41 -9.29 6.38
CA ASP A 43 5.27 -7.84 6.61
C ASP A 43 4.42 -7.18 5.53
N PHE A 44 4.36 -7.73 4.31
CA PHE A 44 3.46 -7.23 3.27
C PHE A 44 2.00 -7.28 3.70
N GLU A 45 1.59 -8.37 4.35
CA GLU A 45 0.22 -8.49 4.90
C GLU A 45 0.02 -7.51 6.05
N ARG A 46 0.99 -7.45 6.97
CA ARG A 46 0.93 -6.60 8.15
C ARG A 46 0.80 -5.12 7.80
N TYR A 47 1.60 -4.62 6.87
CA TYR A 47 1.57 -3.22 6.47
C TYR A 47 0.46 -2.90 5.47
N ALA A 48 -0.07 -3.89 4.73
CA ALA A 48 -1.30 -3.70 3.94
C ALA A 48 -2.49 -3.30 4.82
N LEU A 49 -2.61 -3.87 6.03
CA LEU A 49 -3.63 -3.46 7.02
C LEU A 49 -3.45 -2.01 7.52
N SER A 50 -2.22 -1.49 7.49
CA SER A 50 -1.94 -0.10 7.87
C SER A 50 -2.30 0.88 6.74
N LEU A 51 -2.11 0.46 5.48
CA LEU A 51 -2.39 1.28 4.30
C LEU A 51 -3.87 1.27 3.91
N VAL A 52 -4.54 0.12 4.05
CA VAL A 52 -5.97 -0.05 3.78
C VAL A 52 -6.64 -0.48 5.08
N PRO A 53 -7.19 0.48 5.85
CA PRO A 53 -7.79 0.22 7.15
C PRO A 53 -8.95 -0.76 7.11
N ILE A 54 -9.37 -1.22 8.28
CA ILE A 54 -10.57 -2.04 8.43
C ILE A 54 -11.80 -1.21 8.05
N GLY A 55 -12.66 -1.79 7.21
CA GLY A 55 -13.92 -1.22 6.77
C GLY A 55 -14.88 -0.98 7.94
N ARG A 56 -15.74 0.04 7.81
CA ARG A 56 -16.72 0.38 8.84
C ARG A 56 -17.96 -0.51 8.81
N THR A 57 -18.24 -1.12 7.66
CA THR A 57 -19.32 -2.07 7.42
C THR A 57 -18.77 -3.37 6.83
N PRO A 58 -19.49 -4.51 6.94
CA PRO A 58 -19.09 -5.77 6.33
C PRO A 58 -18.78 -5.62 4.84
N ASP A 59 -19.66 -4.97 4.08
CA ASP A 59 -19.47 -4.73 2.64
C ASP A 59 -18.19 -3.93 2.37
N SER A 60 -17.93 -2.85 3.14
CA SER A 60 -16.70 -2.07 2.97
C SER A 60 -15.44 -2.85 3.34
N GLU A 61 -15.54 -3.75 4.32
CA GLU A 61 -14.42 -4.62 4.71
C GLU A 61 -14.13 -5.68 3.65
N GLU A 62 -15.16 -6.19 2.97
CA GLU A 62 -14.98 -7.08 1.82
C GLU A 62 -14.16 -6.40 0.71
N TRP A 63 -14.54 -5.19 0.31
CA TRP A 63 -13.79 -4.40 -0.68
C TRP A 63 -12.37 -4.07 -0.21
N ASN A 64 -12.21 -3.70 1.06
CA ASN A 64 -10.90 -3.40 1.63
C ASN A 64 -10.01 -4.65 1.69
N SER A 65 -10.58 -5.82 1.96
CA SER A 65 -9.87 -7.11 1.92
C SER A 65 -9.35 -7.41 0.51
N TYR A 66 -10.18 -7.22 -0.52
CA TYR A 66 -9.73 -7.33 -1.92
C TYR A 66 -8.64 -6.32 -2.25
N GLY A 67 -8.78 -5.08 -1.77
CA GLY A 67 -7.77 -4.03 -1.91
C GLY A 67 -6.43 -4.40 -1.28
N ARG A 68 -6.43 -4.98 -0.07
CA ARG A 68 -5.21 -5.47 0.61
C ARG A 68 -4.56 -6.61 -0.15
N LEU A 69 -5.34 -7.56 -0.65
CA LEU A 69 -4.82 -8.68 -1.42
C LEU A 69 -4.17 -8.20 -2.72
N LEU A 70 -4.82 -7.30 -3.47
CA LEU A 70 -4.23 -6.69 -4.66
C LEU A 70 -2.94 -5.92 -4.33
N LEU A 71 -2.99 -5.09 -3.28
CA LEU A 71 -1.87 -4.26 -2.82
C LEU A 71 -0.66 -5.11 -2.43
N ARG A 72 -0.84 -6.12 -1.58
CA ARG A 72 0.25 -6.92 -1.03
C ARG A 72 0.93 -7.78 -2.10
N GLU A 73 0.17 -8.38 -3.03
CA GLU A 73 0.75 -9.23 -4.08
C GLU A 73 1.47 -8.39 -5.13
N THR A 74 0.90 -7.25 -5.50
CA THR A 74 1.56 -6.29 -6.41
C THR A 74 2.84 -5.75 -5.78
N ALA A 75 2.78 -5.33 -4.51
CA ALA A 75 3.93 -4.84 -3.77
C ALA A 75 5.02 -5.91 -3.65
N ARG A 76 4.65 -7.13 -3.29
CA ARG A 76 5.57 -8.27 -3.18
C ARG A 76 6.27 -8.53 -4.51
N LYS A 77 5.53 -8.58 -5.62
CA LYS A 77 6.11 -8.79 -6.94
C LYS A 77 7.04 -7.64 -7.36
N LEU A 78 6.63 -6.39 -7.14
CA LEU A 78 7.47 -5.21 -7.37
C LEU A 78 8.76 -5.23 -6.55
N ASN A 79 8.71 -5.72 -5.32
CA ASN A 79 9.88 -5.89 -4.47
C ASN A 79 10.81 -6.99 -5.02
N THR A 80 10.25 -8.13 -5.44
CA THR A 80 11.03 -9.25 -6.00
C THR A 80 11.74 -8.89 -7.31
N ILE A 81 11.12 -8.08 -8.18
CA ILE A 81 11.75 -7.61 -9.43
C ILE A 81 12.71 -6.43 -9.23
N GLY A 82 12.92 -5.97 -7.98
CA GLY A 82 13.88 -4.92 -7.65
C GLY A 82 13.38 -3.48 -7.89
N THR A 83 12.07 -3.29 -8.10
CA THR A 83 11.47 -1.96 -8.31
C THR A 83 10.41 -1.60 -7.24
N PRO A 84 10.78 -1.53 -5.94
CA PRO A 84 9.86 -1.19 -4.85
C PRO A 84 9.54 0.32 -4.82
N ALA A 85 8.84 0.80 -5.85
CA ALA A 85 8.45 2.19 -6.02
C ALA A 85 6.93 2.35 -5.80
N VAL A 86 6.54 3.30 -4.95
CA VAL A 86 5.13 3.59 -4.67
C VAL A 86 4.39 4.06 -5.93
N ARG A 87 5.08 4.78 -6.82
CA ARG A 87 4.53 5.20 -8.12
C ARG A 87 4.15 4.02 -9.00
N GLU A 88 5.03 3.01 -9.10
CA GLU A 88 4.74 1.81 -9.89
C GLU A 88 3.60 1.02 -9.26
N LEU A 89 3.60 0.88 -7.94
CA LEU A 89 2.51 0.23 -7.22
C LEU A 89 1.16 0.92 -7.50
N PHE A 90 1.11 2.25 -7.44
CA PHE A 90 -0.08 3.02 -7.78
C PHE A 90 -0.50 2.80 -9.24
N ASN A 91 0.45 2.88 -10.18
CA ASN A 91 0.19 2.68 -11.60
C ASN A 91 -0.43 1.29 -11.89
N TRP A 92 0.21 0.22 -11.39
CA TRP A 92 -0.27 -1.15 -11.57
C TRP A 92 -1.66 -1.37 -10.97
N THR A 93 -1.92 -0.83 -9.79
CA THR A 93 -3.18 -1.08 -9.07
C THR A 93 -4.35 -0.22 -9.54
N THR A 94 -4.12 0.88 -10.28
CA THR A 94 -5.19 1.85 -10.60
C THR A 94 -5.30 2.23 -12.08
N SER A 95 -4.20 2.19 -12.83
CA SER A 95 -4.10 2.84 -14.15
C SER A 95 -3.82 1.85 -15.28
N VAL A 96 -3.13 0.75 -14.99
CA VAL A 96 -2.81 -0.29 -15.97
C VAL A 96 -4.08 -1.01 -16.45
N GLN A 97 -4.11 -1.36 -17.74
CA GLN A 97 -5.19 -2.14 -18.34
C GLN A 97 -5.36 -3.49 -17.64
N PHE A 98 -6.61 -3.95 -17.50
CA PHE A 98 -6.94 -5.14 -16.73
C PHE A 98 -6.19 -6.40 -17.18
N ASP A 99 -6.02 -6.60 -18.48
CA ASP A 99 -5.30 -7.76 -19.02
C ASP A 99 -3.80 -7.74 -18.67
N ALA A 100 -3.18 -6.56 -18.70
CA ALA A 100 -1.79 -6.40 -18.31
C ALA A 100 -1.62 -6.61 -16.80
N LEU A 101 -2.55 -6.08 -15.97
CA LEU A 101 -2.57 -6.35 -14.54
C LEU A 101 -2.72 -7.84 -14.23
N ARG A 102 -3.60 -8.54 -14.95
CA ARG A 102 -3.81 -9.98 -14.81
C ARG A 102 -2.56 -10.78 -15.17
N GLN A 103 -1.89 -10.45 -16.27
CA GLN A 103 -0.61 -11.07 -16.63
C GLN A 103 0.47 -10.76 -15.58
N PHE A 104 0.50 -9.54 -15.06
CA PHE A 104 1.42 -9.17 -14.01
C PHE A 104 1.13 -9.92 -12.71
N LEU A 105 -0.11 -10.25 -12.38
CA LEU A 105 -0.45 -10.99 -11.15
C LEU A 105 -0.54 -12.51 -11.36
N ALA A 106 -0.27 -13.01 -12.56
CA ALA A 106 -0.19 -14.44 -12.82
C ALA A 106 0.86 -15.11 -11.91
N GLY A 107 0.48 -16.24 -11.31
CA GLY A 107 1.29 -16.97 -10.33
C GLY A 107 1.31 -16.40 -8.91
N THR A 108 0.54 -15.34 -8.64
CA THR A 108 0.35 -14.79 -7.29
C THR A 108 -0.97 -15.26 -6.68
N MET A 109 -1.15 -15.09 -5.37
CA MET A 109 -2.43 -15.42 -4.73
C MET A 109 -3.61 -14.56 -5.22
N ALA A 110 -3.33 -13.38 -5.79
CA ALA A 110 -4.34 -12.49 -6.34
C ALA A 110 -4.83 -12.89 -7.74
N GLU A 111 -4.27 -13.93 -8.36
CA GLU A 111 -4.71 -14.36 -9.69
C GLU A 111 -6.18 -14.81 -9.68
N SER A 112 -6.61 -15.54 -8.63
CA SER A 112 -7.99 -16.03 -8.51
C SER A 112 -9.01 -14.90 -8.42
N LEU A 113 -8.69 -13.81 -7.72
CA LEU A 113 -9.52 -12.60 -7.62
C LEU A 113 -9.87 -12.00 -8.98
N LEU A 114 -8.95 -12.08 -9.93
CA LEU A 114 -9.10 -11.46 -11.25
C LEU A 114 -9.85 -12.36 -12.25
N GLN A 115 -10.04 -13.65 -11.93
CA GLN A 115 -10.70 -14.59 -12.82
C GLN A 115 -12.23 -14.48 -12.79
N ASP A 116 -12.83 -14.10 -11.66
CA ASP A 116 -14.29 -14.11 -11.48
C ASP A 116 -15.03 -13.11 -12.37
N ARG A 117 -14.41 -11.97 -12.70
CA ARG A 117 -15.02 -10.97 -13.59
C ARG A 117 -15.18 -11.45 -15.03
N THR A 118 -14.32 -12.35 -15.49
CA THR A 118 -14.43 -12.98 -16.82
C THR A 118 -15.64 -13.89 -16.96
N ARG A 119 -16.19 -14.42 -15.85
CA ARG A 119 -17.40 -15.26 -15.86
C ARG A 119 -18.69 -14.44 -15.91
N GLN A 120 -18.71 -13.25 -15.31
CA GLN A 120 -19.88 -12.36 -15.34
C GLN A 120 -20.04 -11.62 -16.68
N ALA A 121 -18.95 -11.34 -17.41
CA ALA A 121 -19.01 -10.73 -18.75
C ALA A 121 -19.39 -11.72 -19.88
N ARG A 122 -19.58 -13.01 -19.57
CA ARG A 122 -19.96 -14.08 -20.51
C ARG A 122 -21.38 -14.65 -20.25
N ARG A 123 -22.19 -13.94 -19.46
CA ARG A 123 -23.63 -14.21 -19.29
C ARG A 123 -24.41 -12.99 -19.76
#